data_AF-A0A522W569-F1
#
_entry.id   AF-A0A522W569-F1
#
_cell.length_a   1.000
_cell.length_b   1.000
_cell.length_c   1.000
_cell.angle_alpha   90.00
_cell.angle_beta   90.00
_cell.angle_gamma   90.00
#
_symmetry.space_group_name_H-M   'P 1'
#
loop_
_entity.id
_entity.type
_entity.pdbx_description
1 polymer ?
#
loop_
_entity_poly.entity_id
_entity_poly.type
_entity_poly.pdbx_seq_one_letter_code
_entity_poly.pdbx_strand_id
1 'polypeptide(L)'
;MNREVMQNKVWYRAIKVIFVGVFLLVQAFGFFLTYTYTNEKMVDPTSFEHAGSVIKEKFPEYSDLSNEAVGQKLFGNNKVLTQEQFQSMKDRGLTFDQIVNLVKYTQKYSILEKIGFYVLSFVVVAIIFYLISRIFFYVLSGEKFFSL
;
A
#
# COMPACT_ATOMS: atom_id res chain seq x y z
N MET A 1 55.12 -6.46 7.31
CA MET A 1 53.65 -6.23 7.38
C MET A 1 52.95 -7.49 6.87
N ASN A 2 52.35 -8.27 7.77
CA ASN A 2 51.86 -9.63 7.48
C ASN A 2 50.75 -9.62 6.42
N ARG A 3 50.90 -10.45 5.37
CA ARG A 3 49.90 -10.62 4.29
C ARG A 3 48.51 -10.99 4.83
N GLU A 4 48.45 -11.75 5.93
CA GLU A 4 47.20 -12.13 6.61
C GLU A 4 46.40 -10.93 7.13
N VAL A 5 47.07 -9.92 7.71
CA VAL A 5 46.39 -8.71 8.22
C VAL A 5 45.82 -7.88 7.07
N MET A 6 46.46 -7.87 5.91
CA MET A 6 45.94 -7.20 4.72
C MET A 6 44.77 -7.95 4.08
N GLN A 7 44.83 -9.29 3.99
CA GLN A 7 43.73 -10.10 3.47
C GLN A 7 42.46 -9.97 4.32
N ASN A 8 42.58 -9.98 5.65
CA ASN A 8 41.45 -9.80 6.57
C ASN A 8 40.78 -8.43 6.40
N LYS A 9 41.57 -7.35 6.17
CA LYS A 9 41.02 -6.01 5.92
C LYS A 9 40.24 -5.93 4.61
N VAL A 10 40.71 -6.58 3.55
CA VAL A 10 40.04 -6.59 2.24
C VAL A 10 38.73 -7.37 2.31
N TRP A 11 38.75 -8.56 2.91
CA TRP A 11 37.55 -9.39 3.10
C TRP A 11 36.46 -8.67 3.88
N TYR A 12 36.84 -7.99 4.96
CA TYR A 12 35.90 -7.24 5.78
C TYR A 12 35.26 -6.06 5.03
N ARG A 13 36.03 -5.36 4.19
CA ARG A 13 35.49 -4.29 3.33
C ARG A 13 34.51 -4.85 2.29
N ALA A 14 34.82 -5.99 1.69
CA ALA A 14 33.92 -6.63 0.72
C ALA A 14 32.58 -7.02 1.37
N ILE A 15 32.61 -7.62 2.56
CA ILE A 15 31.39 -7.99 3.30
C ILE A 15 30.54 -6.76 3.61
N LYS A 16 31.16 -5.63 4.03
CA LYS A 16 30.42 -4.38 4.25
C LYS A 16 29.71 -3.87 3.01
N VAL A 17 30.40 -3.90 1.86
CA VAL A 17 29.82 -3.45 0.59
C VAL A 17 28.64 -4.34 0.21
N ILE A 18 28.79 -5.66 0.32
CA ILE A 18 27.69 -6.61 0.07
C ILE A 18 26.53 -6.35 1.03
N PHE A 19 26.80 -6.15 2.32
CA PHE A 19 25.77 -5.89 3.31
C PHE A 19 24.96 -4.61 3.01
N VAL A 20 25.64 -3.53 2.63
CA VAL A 20 24.98 -2.29 2.19
C VAL A 20 24.19 -2.52 0.90
N GLY A 21 24.72 -3.28 -0.05
CA GLY A 21 24.00 -3.63 -1.29
C GLY A 21 22.71 -4.40 -1.01
N VAL A 22 22.76 -5.41 -0.14
CA VAL A 22 21.58 -6.19 0.27
C VAL A 22 20.59 -5.32 1.03
N PHE A 23 21.06 -4.42 1.91
CA PHE A 23 20.20 -3.44 2.59
C PHE A 23 19.41 -2.59 1.59
N LEU A 24 20.08 -2.01 0.60
CA LEU A 24 19.43 -1.19 -0.42
C LEU A 24 18.41 -1.97 -1.25
N LEU A 25 18.72 -3.23 -1.59
CA LEU A 25 17.79 -4.09 -2.34
C LEU A 25 16.54 -4.42 -1.52
N VAL A 26 16.69 -4.78 -0.24
CA VAL A 26 15.55 -5.04 0.65
C VAL A 26 14.74 -3.76 0.88
N GLN A 27 15.41 -2.61 0.98
CA GLN A 27 14.74 -1.32 1.13
C GLN A 27 13.90 -0.97 -0.11
N ALA A 28 14.46 -1.16 -1.31
CA ALA A 28 13.76 -0.96 -2.57
C ALA A 28 12.55 -1.89 -2.68
N PHE A 29 12.69 -3.16 -2.28
CA PHE A 29 11.59 -4.12 -2.26
C PHE A 29 10.50 -3.71 -1.26
N GLY A 30 10.88 -3.27 -0.05
CA GLY A 30 9.94 -2.76 0.95
C GLY A 30 9.14 -1.55 0.44
N PHE A 31 9.81 -0.62 -0.24
CA PHE A 31 9.14 0.53 -0.88
C PHE A 31 8.25 0.13 -2.05
N PHE A 32 8.65 -0.87 -2.84
CA PHE A 32 7.79 -1.43 -3.88
C PHE A 32 6.50 -2.01 -3.29
N LEU A 33 6.58 -2.80 -2.22
CA LEU A 33 5.39 -3.31 -1.54
C LEU A 33 4.51 -2.19 -0.99
N THR A 34 5.11 -1.20 -0.31
CA THR A 34 4.37 -0.02 0.18
C THR A 34 3.69 0.74 -0.96
N TYR A 35 4.36 0.89 -2.11
CA TYR A 35 3.77 1.52 -3.29
C TYR A 35 2.53 0.77 -3.78
N THR A 36 2.62 -0.56 -3.91
CA THR A 36 1.50 -1.38 -4.39
C THR A 36 0.30 -1.31 -3.45
N TYR A 37 0.53 -1.33 -2.14
CA TYR A 37 -0.52 -1.25 -1.13
C TYR A 37 -1.17 0.13 -1.05
N THR A 38 -0.36 1.19 -1.10
CA THR A 38 -0.86 2.56 -0.87
C THR A 38 -1.46 3.21 -2.11
N ASN A 39 -1.27 2.65 -3.30
CA ASN A 39 -1.92 3.11 -4.53
C ASN A 39 -3.27 2.43 -4.81
N GLU A 40 -3.81 1.69 -3.85
CA GLU A 40 -5.20 1.28 -3.92
C GLU A 40 -6.12 2.49 -4.11
N LYS A 41 -7.03 2.38 -5.07
CA LYS A 41 -8.12 3.32 -5.27
C LYS A 41 -9.35 2.86 -4.51
N MET A 42 -10.11 3.81 -3.99
CA MET A 42 -11.43 3.57 -3.41
C MET A 42 -12.48 4.37 -4.18
N VAL A 43 -13.73 3.91 -4.14
CA VAL A 43 -14.84 4.68 -4.71
C VAL A 43 -15.02 5.94 -3.87
N ASP A 44 -15.11 7.10 -4.53
CA ASP A 44 -15.27 8.38 -3.87
C ASP A 44 -16.62 8.46 -3.16
N PRO A 45 -16.70 8.93 -1.90
CA PRO A 45 -17.96 9.02 -1.15
C PRO A 45 -19.04 9.83 -1.88
N THR A 46 -18.67 10.88 -2.61
CA THR A 46 -19.60 11.71 -3.40
C THR A 46 -20.23 10.93 -4.55
N SER A 47 -19.56 9.86 -5.01
CA SER A 47 -20.10 8.95 -6.02
C SER A 47 -21.26 8.12 -5.46
N PHE A 48 -21.20 7.73 -4.19
CA PHE A 48 -22.31 7.01 -3.55
C PHE A 48 -23.55 7.90 -3.41
N GLU A 49 -23.35 9.17 -3.06
CA GLU A 49 -24.45 10.13 -2.94
C GLU A 49 -25.11 10.42 -4.30
N HIS A 50 -24.31 10.66 -5.34
CA HIS A 50 -24.82 10.89 -6.69
C HIS A 50 -25.50 9.64 -7.27
N ALA A 51 -24.95 8.45 -7.00
CA ALA A 51 -25.58 7.22 -7.42
C ALA A 51 -26.89 6.93 -6.70
N GLY A 52 -26.95 7.21 -5.40
CA GLY A 52 -28.17 7.11 -4.64
C GLY A 52 -29.28 8.01 -5.16
N SER A 53 -28.98 9.25 -5.53
CA SER A 53 -30.01 10.19 -6.00
C SER A 53 -30.65 9.75 -7.32
N VAL A 54 -29.83 9.35 -8.31
CA VAL A 54 -30.30 8.87 -9.61
C VAL A 54 -31.13 7.59 -9.47
N ILE A 55 -30.74 6.71 -8.55
CA ILE A 55 -31.43 5.44 -8.32
C ILE A 55 -32.75 5.68 -7.59
N LYS A 56 -32.80 6.55 -6.58
CA LYS A 56 -34.05 6.88 -5.89
C LYS A 56 -35.07 7.55 -6.80
N GLU A 57 -34.63 8.35 -7.77
CA GLU A 57 -35.52 8.95 -8.76
C GLU A 57 -36.25 7.89 -9.61
N LYS A 58 -35.58 6.76 -9.88
CA LYS A 58 -36.14 5.65 -10.67
C LYS A 58 -36.80 4.55 -9.85
N PHE A 59 -36.45 4.42 -8.56
CA PHE A 59 -36.84 3.31 -7.70
C PHE A 59 -37.34 3.83 -6.34
N PRO A 60 -38.65 4.04 -6.19
CA PRO A 60 -39.22 4.58 -4.95
C PRO A 60 -39.07 3.62 -3.77
N GLU A 61 -38.80 2.33 -3.98
CA GLU A 61 -38.50 1.36 -2.91
C GLU A 61 -37.25 1.70 -2.07
N TYR A 62 -36.42 2.65 -2.54
CA TYR A 62 -35.28 3.17 -1.80
C TYR A 62 -35.56 4.57 -1.19
N SER A 63 -36.81 5.05 -1.19
CA SER A 63 -37.19 6.37 -0.65
C SER A 63 -36.71 6.58 0.78
N ASP A 64 -36.73 5.51 1.55
CA ASP A 64 -36.54 5.48 3.00
C ASP A 64 -35.06 5.51 3.40
N LEU A 65 -34.17 5.22 2.46
CA LEU A 65 -32.72 5.22 2.67
C LEU A 65 -32.10 6.56 2.26
N SER A 66 -31.02 6.95 2.92
CA SER A 66 -30.22 8.09 2.47
C SER A 66 -29.58 7.78 1.11
N ASN A 67 -29.35 8.80 0.28
CA ASN A 67 -28.73 8.62 -1.04
C ASN A 67 -27.39 7.87 -0.91
N GLU A 68 -26.57 8.27 0.07
CA GLU A 68 -25.31 7.58 0.36
C GLU A 68 -25.51 6.10 0.74
N ALA A 69 -26.50 5.76 1.56
CA ALA A 69 -26.78 4.37 1.94
C ALA A 69 -27.24 3.52 0.74
N VAL A 70 -28.00 4.10 -0.20
CA VAL A 70 -28.39 3.43 -1.45
C VAL A 70 -27.15 3.18 -2.32
N GLY A 71 -26.28 4.19 -2.47
CA GLY A 71 -25.02 4.08 -3.17
C GLY A 71 -24.10 3.02 -2.54
N GLN A 72 -23.91 3.05 -1.23
CA GLN A 72 -23.11 2.04 -0.51
C GLN A 72 -23.72 0.64 -0.59
N LYS A 73 -25.05 0.50 -0.55
CA LYS A 73 -25.72 -0.81 -0.68
C LYS A 73 -25.50 -1.45 -2.05
N LEU A 74 -25.34 -0.64 -3.10
CA LEU A 74 -25.15 -1.12 -4.47
C LEU A 74 -23.68 -1.20 -4.89
N PHE A 75 -22.82 -0.33 -4.35
CA PHE A 75 -21.41 -0.19 -4.76
C PHE A 75 -20.40 -0.43 -3.63
N GLY A 76 -20.82 -0.41 -2.36
CA GLY A 76 -19.94 -0.38 -1.19
C GLY A 76 -19.09 -1.62 -0.95
N ASN A 77 -19.46 -2.77 -1.53
CA ASN A 77 -18.67 -4.00 -1.42
C ASN A 77 -17.77 -4.28 -2.64
N ASN A 78 -18.02 -3.66 -3.79
CA ASN A 78 -17.32 -3.97 -5.02
C ASN A 78 -16.55 -2.75 -5.54
N LYS A 79 -15.21 -2.83 -5.51
CA LYS A 79 -14.31 -1.84 -6.13
C LYS A 79 -14.53 -1.70 -7.65
N VAL A 80 -15.29 -2.60 -8.27
CA VAL A 80 -15.58 -2.63 -9.71
C VAL A 80 -17.06 -3.01 -9.89
N LEU A 81 -17.82 -2.28 -10.71
CA LEU A 81 -19.18 -2.74 -11.08
C LEU A 81 -19.06 -4.15 -11.67
N THR A 82 -19.84 -5.09 -11.15
CA THR A 82 -19.95 -6.38 -11.83
C THR A 82 -20.71 -6.20 -13.15
N GLN A 83 -20.47 -7.10 -14.11
CA GLN A 83 -21.18 -7.06 -15.39
C GLN A 83 -22.71 -7.16 -15.21
N GLU A 84 -23.16 -7.92 -14.21
CA GLU A 84 -24.58 -8.01 -13.85
C GLU A 84 -25.12 -6.68 -13.30
N GLN A 85 -24.37 -6.00 -12.43
CA GLN A 85 -24.74 -4.68 -11.93
C GLN A 85 -24.82 -3.66 -13.06
N PHE A 86 -23.84 -3.68 -13.95
CA PHE A 86 -23.80 -2.82 -15.13
C PHE A 86 -25.01 -3.05 -16.04
N GLN A 87 -25.32 -4.31 -16.37
CA GLN A 87 -26.48 -4.62 -17.20
C GLN A 87 -27.80 -4.31 -16.51
N SER A 88 -27.92 -4.56 -15.21
CA SER A 88 -29.11 -4.16 -14.47
C SER A 88 -29.37 -2.65 -14.56
N MET A 89 -28.34 -1.82 -14.50
CA MET A 89 -28.46 -0.35 -14.62
C MET A 89 -28.79 0.08 -16.05
N LYS A 90 -28.21 -0.61 -17.04
CA LYS A 90 -28.51 -0.40 -18.46
C LYS A 90 -29.96 -0.77 -18.80
N ASP A 91 -30.43 -1.91 -18.31
CA ASP A 91 -31.81 -2.40 -18.51
C ASP A 91 -32.84 -1.49 -17.81
N ARG A 92 -32.40 -0.79 -16.75
CA ARG A 92 -33.16 0.26 -16.06
C ARG A 92 -33.09 1.64 -16.74
N GLY A 93 -32.55 1.69 -17.96
CA GLY A 93 -32.51 2.87 -18.82
C GLY A 93 -31.52 3.94 -18.39
N LEU A 94 -30.45 3.60 -17.64
CA LEU A 94 -29.32 4.51 -17.49
C LEU A 94 -28.42 4.44 -18.73
N THR A 95 -27.91 5.60 -19.15
CA THR A 95 -26.93 5.67 -20.25
C THR A 95 -25.55 5.20 -19.77
N PHE A 96 -24.73 4.72 -20.70
CA PHE A 96 -23.34 4.31 -20.42
C PHE A 96 -22.55 5.41 -19.72
N ASP A 97 -22.67 6.66 -20.21
CA ASP A 97 -21.96 7.81 -19.64
C ASP A 97 -22.43 8.14 -18.22
N GLN A 98 -23.71 7.94 -17.91
CA GLN A 98 -24.20 8.06 -16.53
C GLN A 98 -23.57 6.98 -15.65
N ILE A 99 -23.54 5.72 -16.10
CA ILE A 99 -22.97 4.60 -15.33
C ILE A 99 -21.46 4.77 -15.10
N VAL A 100 -20.73 5.29 -16.08
CA VAL A 100 -19.29 5.56 -15.93
C VAL A 100 -19.02 6.77 -15.05
N ASN A 101 -19.84 7.82 -15.13
CA ASN A 101 -19.69 9.01 -14.27
C ASN A 101 -20.20 8.79 -12.83
N LEU A 102 -20.96 7.72 -12.60
CA LEU A 102 -21.47 7.32 -11.28
C LEU A 102 -20.39 6.78 -10.34
N VAL A 103 -19.22 6.38 -10.85
CA VAL A 103 -18.13 5.84 -10.03
C VAL A 103 -16.86 6.62 -10.28
N LYS A 104 -16.64 7.66 -9.47
CA LYS A 104 -15.33 8.30 -9.40
C LYS A 104 -14.47 7.54 -8.40
N TYR A 105 -13.22 7.32 -8.78
CA TYR A 105 -12.23 6.68 -7.93
C TYR A 105 -11.31 7.74 -7.33
N THR A 106 -11.21 7.76 -6.01
CA THR A 106 -10.25 8.58 -5.29
C THR A 106 -9.11 7.73 -4.73
N GLN A 107 -7.98 8.35 -4.41
CA GLN A 107 -6.88 7.64 -3.76
C GLN A 107 -7.29 7.29 -2.33
N LYS A 108 -7.09 6.03 -1.93
CA LYS A 108 -7.45 5.56 -0.60
C LYS A 108 -6.65 6.25 0.51
N TYR A 109 -5.40 6.58 0.21
CA TYR A 109 -4.48 7.23 1.13
C TYR A 109 -4.01 8.57 0.58
N SER A 110 -3.98 9.56 1.45
CA SER A 110 -3.38 10.87 1.20
C SER A 110 -1.87 10.76 0.99
N ILE A 111 -1.28 11.80 0.38
CA ILE A 111 0.17 11.87 0.15
C ILE A 111 0.94 11.79 1.49
N LEU A 112 0.43 12.42 2.55
CA LEU A 112 1.06 12.39 3.87
C LEU A 112 1.04 10.98 4.47
N GLU A 113 -0.08 10.26 4.35
CA GLU A 113 -0.17 8.87 4.79
C GLU A 113 0.79 7.97 4.01
N LYS A 114 0.89 8.16 2.68
CA LYS A 114 1.87 7.45 1.84
C LYS A 114 3.29 7.65 2.34
N ILE A 115 3.69 8.90 2.59
CA ILE A 115 5.01 9.23 3.15
C ILE A 115 5.20 8.53 4.50
N GLY A 116 4.18 8.54 5.37
CA GLY A 116 4.19 7.83 6.65
C GLY A 116 4.48 6.33 6.49
N PHE A 117 3.82 5.66 5.55
CA PHE A 117 4.07 4.24 5.27
C PHE A 117 5.49 3.98 4.76
N TYR A 118 6.05 4.86 3.93
CA TYR A 118 7.44 4.74 3.46
C TYR A 118 8.44 4.91 4.61
N VAL A 119 8.26 5.91 5.47
CA VAL A 119 9.11 6.12 6.65
C VAL A 119 9.04 4.91 7.59
N LEU A 120 7.83 4.39 7.85
CA LEU A 120 7.66 3.22 8.68
C LEU A 120 8.36 1.99 8.08
N SER A 121 8.19 1.75 6.78
CA SER A 121 8.87 0.66 6.06
C SER A 121 10.40 0.79 6.16
N PHE A 122 10.93 2.00 6.01
CA PHE A 122 12.36 2.29 6.20
C PHE A 122 12.84 1.98 7.61
N VAL A 123 12.14 2.46 8.63
CA VAL A 123 12.53 2.23 10.03
C VAL A 123 12.54 0.75 10.37
N VAL A 124 11.53 -0.01 9.93
CA VAL A 124 11.44 -1.46 10.18
C VAL A 124 12.62 -2.20 9.54
N VAL A 125 12.90 -1.95 8.26
CA VAL A 125 14.03 -2.58 7.56
C VAL A 125 15.36 -2.17 8.19
N ALA A 126 15.53 -0.89 8.54
CA ALA A 126 16.73 -0.38 9.19
C ALA A 126 16.98 -1.04 10.56
N ILE A 127 15.95 -1.22 11.38
CA ILE A 127 16.06 -1.91 12.68
C ILE A 127 16.49 -3.37 12.48
N ILE A 128 15.87 -4.07 11.53
CA ILE A 128 16.23 -5.47 11.23
C ILE A 128 17.70 -5.57 10.81
N PHE A 129 18.15 -4.73 9.88
CA PHE A 129 19.55 -4.72 9.44
C PHE A 129 20.51 -4.30 10.55
N TYR A 130 20.12 -3.36 11.41
CA TYR A 130 20.90 -3.00 12.59
C TYR A 130 21.09 -4.20 13.52
N LEU A 131 20.04 -4.97 13.79
CA LEU A 131 20.11 -6.18 14.61
C LEU A 131 20.96 -7.26 13.96
N ILE A 132 20.78 -7.53 12.65
CA ILE A 132 21.60 -8.50 11.92
C ILE A 132 23.06 -8.09 11.94
N SER A 133 23.35 -6.82 11.67
CA SER A 133 24.71 -6.27 11.73
C SER A 133 25.31 -6.48 13.11
N ARG A 134 24.60 -6.11 14.18
CA ARG A 134 25.04 -6.31 15.57
C ARG A 134 25.32 -7.77 15.88
N ILE A 135 24.43 -8.69 15.51
CA ILE A 135 24.60 -10.13 15.75
C ILE A 135 25.80 -10.67 14.96
N PHE A 136 25.93 -10.30 13.69
CA PHE A 136 27.05 -10.72 12.84
C PHE A 136 28.40 -10.23 13.39
N PHE A 137 28.46 -8.97 13.81
CA PHE A 137 29.62 -8.41 14.49
C PHE A 137 29.92 -9.08 15.82
N TYR A 138 28.90 -9.39 16.59
CA TYR A 138 29.04 -10.10 17.85
C TYR A 138 29.65 -11.49 17.66
N VAL A 139 29.11 -12.27 16.73
CA VAL A 139 29.56 -13.65 16.46
C VAL A 139 30.97 -13.66 15.88
N LEU A 140 31.30 -12.73 14.98
CA LEU A 140 32.63 -12.70 14.35
C LEU A 140 33.72 -12.06 15.21
N SER A 141 33.40 -11.04 16.00
CA SER A 141 34.39 -10.33 16.82
C SER A 141 34.55 -10.95 18.21
N GLY A 142 33.63 -11.80 18.68
CA GLY A 142 33.71 -12.46 19.99
C GLY A 142 33.56 -11.52 21.20
N GLU A 143 33.23 -10.24 20.99
CA GLU A 143 33.08 -9.25 22.06
C GLU A 143 31.68 -9.32 22.69
N LYS A 144 31.61 -9.31 24.04
CA LYS A 144 30.38 -9.52 24.82
C LYS A 144 29.30 -8.43 24.57
N PHE A 145 28.03 -8.86 24.50
CA PHE A 145 26.85 -8.09 24.06
C PHE A 145 26.50 -6.87 24.96
N PHE A 146 27.05 -6.82 26.18
CA PHE A 146 26.81 -5.78 27.19
C PHE A 146 28.12 -5.38 27.89
N SER A 147 29.13 -4.89 27.15
CA SER A 147 30.09 -3.98 27.78
C SER A 147 29.57 -2.56 27.56
N LEU A 148 28.70 -2.14 28.47
CA LEU A 148 28.29 -0.75 28.64
C LEU A 148 29.38 -0.02 29.43
#